data_AF-A0A7I7RUX8-F1
#
_entry.id   AF-A0A7I7RUX8-F1
#
_cell.length_a   1.000
_cell.length_b   1.000
_cell.length_c   1.000
_cell.angle_alpha   90.00
_cell.angle_beta   90.00
_cell.angle_gamma   90.00
#
_symmetry.space_group_name_H-M   'P 1'
#
loop_
_entity.id
_entity.type
_entity.pdbx_description
1 polymer ?
#
loop_
_entity_poly.entity_id
_entity_poly.type
_entity_poly.pdbx_seq_one_letter_code
_entity_poly.pdbx_strand_id
1 'polypeptide(L)'
;MHNPIRHGEVMLLPVRSAPAGTREQVTTCIVGHSESGHHHVLDSDREFAKIVAANGDVFVDLDEPTRLVHLKDHDRHRELEVPAGVWRVLRKTEFDIGATVDRNPRTRYVQD
;
A
#
# COMPACT_ATOMS: atom_id res chain seq x y z
N MET A 1 7.43 12.22 12.26
CA MET A 1 7.13 11.03 11.43
C MET A 1 5.76 10.55 11.86
N HIS A 2 4.82 10.37 10.93
CA HIS A 2 3.44 10.01 11.28
C HIS A 2 3.36 8.57 11.82
N ASN A 3 2.23 8.21 12.41
CA ASN A 3 1.95 6.82 12.74
C ASN A 3 1.42 6.09 11.50
N PRO A 4 1.67 4.78 11.35
CA PRO A 4 1.01 3.96 10.34
C PRO A 4 -0.51 4.10 10.37
N ILE A 5 -1.12 4.23 9.20
CA ILE A 5 -2.59 4.29 9.05
C ILE A 5 -3.07 2.96 8.46
N ARG A 6 -4.09 2.36 9.06
CA ARG A 6 -4.68 1.11 8.59
C ARG A 6 -6.14 1.34 8.20
N HIS A 7 -6.51 0.91 7.00
CA HIS A 7 -7.89 0.95 6.51
C HIS A 7 -8.18 -0.33 5.73
N GLY A 8 -9.05 -1.21 6.27
CA GLY A 8 -9.34 -2.50 5.65
C GLY A 8 -8.11 -3.39 5.49
N GLU A 9 -7.80 -3.77 4.25
CA GLU A 9 -6.63 -4.55 3.85
C GLU A 9 -5.38 -3.69 3.55
N VAL A 10 -5.52 -2.36 3.54
CA VAL A 10 -4.44 -1.42 3.26
C VAL A 10 -3.79 -0.92 4.55
N MET A 11 -2.47 -0.79 4.51
CA MET A 11 -1.67 -0.06 5.49
C MET A 11 -0.81 0.98 4.78
N LEU A 12 -0.91 2.24 5.19
CA LEU A 12 -0.03 3.32 4.77
C LEU A 12 1.08 3.46 5.80
N LEU A 13 2.32 3.21 5.36
CA LEU A 13 3.52 3.39 6.18
C LEU A 13 4.20 4.72 5.84
N PRO A 14 4.39 5.62 6.81
CA PRO A 14 5.08 6.87 6.54
C PRO A 14 6.57 6.60 6.32
N VAL A 15 7.12 7.19 5.26
CA VAL A 15 8.54 7.10 4.90
C VAL A 15 9.11 8.51 4.75
N ARG A 16 10.44 8.64 4.83
CA ARG A 16 11.10 9.95 4.69
C ARG A 16 11.08 10.47 3.25
N SER A 17 11.17 9.56 2.29
CA SER A 17 11.22 9.87 0.86
C SER A 17 10.85 8.63 0.05
N ALA A 18 10.24 8.82 -1.11
CA ALA A 18 10.02 7.74 -2.06
C ALA A 18 11.32 7.42 -2.82
N PRO A 19 11.56 6.16 -3.19
CA PRO A 19 12.65 5.80 -4.09
C PRO A 19 12.41 6.34 -5.50
N ALA A 20 13.44 6.30 -6.35
CA ALA A 20 13.26 6.56 -7.78
C ALA A 20 12.30 5.54 -8.40
N GLY A 21 11.52 6.00 -9.37
CA GLY A 21 10.47 5.21 -10.02
C GLY A 21 9.65 6.04 -10.99
N THR A 22 8.63 5.41 -11.58
CA THR A 22 7.67 6.11 -12.43
C THR A 22 6.78 6.97 -11.56
N ARG A 23 6.69 8.27 -11.85
CA ARG A 23 5.86 9.24 -11.13
C ARG A 23 4.70 9.67 -12.02
N GLU A 24 3.51 9.72 -11.45
CA GLU A 24 2.27 10.13 -12.09
C GLU A 24 1.55 11.11 -11.14
N GLN A 25 1.13 12.27 -11.66
CA GLN A 25 0.30 13.20 -10.89
C GLN A 25 -1.15 12.78 -11.02
N VAL A 26 -1.82 12.59 -9.89
CA VAL A 26 -3.21 12.12 -9.83
C VAL A 26 -3.98 12.85 -8.73
N THR A 27 -5.28 13.00 -8.90
CA THR A 27 -6.20 13.44 -7.82
C THR A 27 -6.83 12.26 -7.09
N THR A 28 -6.80 11.08 -7.72
CA THR A 28 -7.34 9.83 -7.14
C THR A 28 -6.34 8.69 -7.30
N CYS A 29 -6.14 7.88 -6.25
CA CYS A 29 -5.28 6.70 -6.30
C CYS A 29 -5.89 5.52 -5.56
N ILE A 30 -6.15 4.42 -6.26
CA ILE A 30 -6.57 3.16 -5.64
C ILE A 30 -5.37 2.53 -4.92
N VAL A 31 -5.43 2.50 -3.59
CA VAL A 31 -4.39 1.96 -2.72
C VAL A 31 -4.69 0.54 -2.24
N GLY A 32 -5.95 0.10 -2.35
CA GLY A 32 -6.37 -1.27 -2.02
C GLY A 32 -7.60 -1.72 -2.77
N HIS A 33 -7.72 -3.04 -2.88
CA HIS A 33 -8.87 -3.74 -3.41
C HIS A 33 -9.28 -4.76 -2.36
N SER A 34 -10.53 -4.70 -1.90
CA SER A 34 -11.11 -5.78 -1.11
C SER A 34 -11.51 -6.93 -2.03
N GLU A 35 -11.39 -8.16 -1.55
CA GLU A 35 -11.85 -9.38 -2.25
C GLU A 35 -13.34 -9.34 -2.60
N SER A 36 -14.14 -8.57 -1.85
CA SER A 36 -15.58 -8.38 -2.09
C SER A 36 -15.92 -7.30 -3.12
N GLY A 37 -14.92 -6.70 -3.80
CA GLY A 37 -15.13 -5.80 -4.94
C GLY A 37 -15.15 -4.30 -4.64
N HIS A 38 -14.73 -3.87 -3.43
CA HIS A 38 -14.59 -2.45 -3.09
C HIS A 38 -13.14 -1.95 -3.20
N HIS A 39 -12.99 -0.63 -3.36
CA HIS A 39 -11.69 0.03 -3.44
C HIS A 39 -11.43 0.93 -2.24
N HIS A 40 -10.20 0.85 -1.73
CA HIS A 40 -9.64 1.89 -0.87
C HIS A 40 -8.97 2.93 -1.76
N VAL A 41 -9.45 4.16 -1.70
CA VAL A 41 -9.05 5.22 -2.63
C VAL A 41 -8.57 6.44 -1.84
N LEU A 42 -7.39 6.95 -2.19
CA LEU A 42 -7.00 8.30 -1.84
C LEU A 42 -7.68 9.25 -2.80
N ASP A 43 -8.41 10.23 -2.27
CA ASP A 43 -9.24 11.18 -3.03
C ASP A 43 -8.97 12.61 -2.55
N SER A 44 -8.53 13.45 -3.49
CA SER A 44 -8.09 14.82 -3.26
C SER A 44 -8.61 15.75 -4.36
N ASP A 45 -8.92 16.99 -4.01
CA ASP A 45 -9.23 18.04 -5.00
C ASP A 45 -7.96 18.58 -5.68
N ARG A 46 -6.77 18.27 -5.14
CA ARG A 46 -5.46 18.63 -5.70
C ARG A 46 -4.66 17.41 -6.10
N GLU A 47 -3.84 17.58 -7.14
CA GLU A 47 -2.91 16.55 -7.58
C GLU A 47 -1.88 16.23 -6.50
N PHE A 48 -1.54 14.94 -6.40
CA PHE A 48 -0.44 14.41 -5.61
C PHE A 48 0.32 13.36 -6.44
N ALA A 49 1.55 13.03 -6.03
CA ALA A 49 2.35 12.08 -6.81
C ALA A 49 2.04 10.64 -6.38
N LYS A 50 1.69 9.79 -7.34
CA LYS A 50 1.77 8.34 -7.24
C LYS A 50 3.10 7.89 -7.82
N ILE A 51 3.81 7.04 -7.10
CA ILE A 51 5.17 6.62 -7.45
C ILE A 51 5.23 5.10 -7.42
N VAL A 52 5.60 4.49 -8.55
CA VAL A 52 5.85 3.06 -8.66
C VAL A 52 7.35 2.84 -8.73
N ALA A 53 7.90 2.28 -7.66
CA ALA A 53 9.32 1.98 -7.55
C ALA A 53 9.71 0.82 -8.47
N ALA A 54 11.02 0.67 -8.74
CA ALA A 54 11.53 -0.39 -9.61
C ALA A 54 11.20 -1.83 -9.13
N ASN A 55 10.99 -2.01 -7.82
CA ASN A 55 10.59 -3.28 -7.23
C ASN A 55 9.06 -3.51 -7.22
N GLY A 56 8.28 -2.61 -7.82
CA GLY A 56 6.82 -2.66 -7.87
C GLY A 56 6.11 -2.11 -6.63
N ASP A 57 6.85 -1.67 -5.61
CA ASP A 57 6.24 -0.99 -4.45
C ASP A 57 5.58 0.33 -4.89
N VAL A 58 4.41 0.60 -4.34
CA VAL A 58 3.68 1.84 -4.58
C VAL A 58 3.86 2.79 -3.41
N PHE A 59 4.14 4.05 -3.74
CA PHE A 59 4.21 5.16 -2.81
C PHE A 59 3.28 6.29 -3.28
N VAL A 60 2.86 7.11 -2.32
CA VAL A 60 2.18 8.38 -2.59
C VAL A 60 2.91 9.50 -1.86
N ASP A 61 3.04 10.65 -2.52
CA ASP A 61 3.61 11.88 -1.98
C ASP A 61 2.49 12.91 -1.92
N LEU A 62 1.93 13.10 -0.72
CA LEU A 62 0.74 13.92 -0.50
C LEU A 62 1.17 15.32 -0.07
N ASP A 63 0.83 16.33 -0.87
CA ASP A 63 1.17 17.72 -0.56
C ASP A 63 0.26 18.31 0.55
N GLU A 64 -0.93 17.75 0.74
CA GLU A 64 -1.90 18.17 1.75
C GLU A 64 -2.65 16.97 2.37
N PRO A 65 -3.32 17.15 3.52
CA PRO A 65 -4.17 16.10 4.09
C PRO A 65 -5.18 15.58 3.05
N THR A 66 -5.13 14.28 2.78
CA THR A 66 -5.90 13.64 1.71
C THR A 66 -6.87 12.61 2.30
N ARG A 67 -8.08 12.51 1.74
CA ARG A 67 -9.09 11.56 2.24
C ARG A 67 -8.78 10.15 1.74
N LEU A 68 -8.79 9.19 2.66
CA LEU A 68 -8.78 7.77 2.35
C LEU A 68 -10.19 7.21 2.54
N VAL A 69 -10.87 7.00 1.42
CA VAL A 69 -12.27 6.57 1.36
C VAL A 69 -12.37 5.09 1.00
N HIS A 70 -13.44 4.45 1.49
CA HIS A 70 -13.82 3.09 1.11
C HIS A 70 -15.08 3.18 0.25
N LEU A 71 -14.96 2.87 -1.04
CA LEU A 71 -16.09 2.96 -1.97
C LEU A 71 -16.95 1.69 -1.89
N LYS A 72 -17.91 1.69 -0.97
CA LYS A 72 -18.98 0.67 -0.85
C LYS A 72 -20.35 1.35 -0.82
N ASP A 73 -21.28 0.88 -1.66
CA ASP A 73 -22.59 1.53 -1.88
C ASP A 73 -23.50 1.58 -0.65
N HIS A 74 -23.30 0.70 0.34
CA HIS A 74 -24.23 0.55 1.48
C HIS A 74 -23.60 0.60 2.87
N ASP A 75 -22.28 0.73 2.98
CA ASP A 75 -21.58 0.73 4.28
C ASP A 75 -20.40 1.67 4.20
N ARG A 76 -20.63 2.95 4.56
CA ARG A 76 -19.58 3.96 4.62
C ARG A 76 -18.72 3.67 5.84
N HIS A 77 -17.66 2.90 5.64
CA HIS A 77 -16.56 2.89 6.61
C HIS A 77 -16.10 4.34 6.82
N ARG A 78 -15.72 4.66 8.07
CA ARG A 78 -15.26 5.99 8.46
C ARG A 78 -14.14 6.45 7.53
N GLU A 79 -14.37 7.58 6.85
CA GLU A 79 -13.33 8.28 6.09
C GLU A 79 -12.16 8.60 7.04
N LEU A 80 -10.94 8.32 6.58
CA LEU A 80 -9.73 8.66 7.31
C LEU A 80 -9.02 9.80 6.59
N GLU A 81 -8.55 10.77 7.35
CA GLU A 81 -7.64 11.78 6.83
C GLU A 81 -6.20 11.26 6.93
N VAL A 82 -5.50 11.27 5.80
CA VAL A 82 -4.08 10.92 5.71
C VAL A 82 -3.29 12.22 5.65
N PRO A 83 -2.47 12.55 6.67
CA PRO A 83 -1.67 13.76 6.64
C PRO A 83 -0.73 13.84 5.44
N ALA A 84 -0.39 15.07 5.06
CA ALA A 84 0.65 15.35 4.07
C ALA A 84 1.95 14.60 4.39
N GLY A 85 2.67 14.20 3.34
CA GLY A 85 3.93 13.48 3.40
C GLY A 85 3.98 12.25 2.51
N VAL A 86 5.09 11.51 2.60
CA VAL A 86 5.32 10.33 1.77
C VAL A 86 4.90 9.06 2.49
N TRP A 87 4.10 8.25 1.80
CA TRP A 87 3.57 7.00 2.34
C TRP A 87 3.85 5.84 1.39
N ARG A 88 4.38 4.73 1.91
CA ARG A 88 4.40 3.44 1.22
C ARG A 88 3.07 2.75 1.41
N VAL A 89 2.50 2.26 0.32
CA VAL A 89 1.26 1.49 0.31
C VAL A 89 1.60 0.01 0.51
N LEU A 90 1.15 -0.56 1.62
CA LEU A 90 1.19 -2.00 1.86
C LEU A 90 -0.21 -2.57 1.74
N ARG A 91 -0.33 -3.61 0.92
CA ARG A 91 -1.56 -4.40 0.77
C ARG A 91 -1.36 -5.73 1.49
N LYS A 92 -2.39 -6.24 2.14
CA LYS A 92 -2.37 -7.65 2.57
C LYS A 92 -2.23 -8.51 1.32
N THR A 93 -1.16 -9.30 1.25
CA THR A 93 -1.12 -10.47 0.37
C THR A 93 -1.99 -11.53 1.02
N GLU A 94 -2.95 -12.10 0.28
CA GLU A 94 -3.54 -13.37 0.67
C GLU A 94 -2.39 -14.38 0.85
N PHE A 95 -2.42 -15.13 1.95
CA PHE A 95 -1.48 -16.23 2.17
C PHE A 95 -1.84 -17.31 1.14
N ASP A 96 -1.06 -17.41 0.07
CA ASP A 96 -1.19 -18.50 -0.90
C ASP A 96 -0.64 -19.78 -0.28
N ILE A 97 -1.53 -20.63 0.27
CA ILE A 97 -1.17 -21.92 0.87
C ILE A 97 -0.58 -22.89 -0.19
N GLY A 98 -0.62 -22.54 -1.48
CA GLY A 98 -0.07 -23.32 -2.59
C GLY A 98 1.39 -23.03 -2.96
N ALA A 99 2.06 -22.03 -2.36
CA ALA A 99 3.47 -21.75 -2.63
C ALA A 99 4.37 -22.82 -1.98
N THR A 100 4.53 -23.94 -2.70
CA THR A 100 5.38 -25.08 -2.33
C THR A 100 6.74 -24.60 -1.80
N VAL A 101 6.99 -24.80 -0.51
CA VAL A 101 8.33 -24.67 0.07
C VAL A 101 9.22 -25.72 -0.57
N ASP A 102 10.13 -25.30 -1.46
CA ASP A 102 11.25 -26.13 -1.90
C ASP A 102 12.14 -26.40 -0.68
N ARG A 103 11.88 -27.53 -0.02
CA ARG A 103 12.74 -28.06 1.04
C ARG A 103 13.89 -28.82 0.38
N ASN A 104 14.95 -28.10 0.00
CA ASN A 104 16.23 -28.73 -0.29
C ASN A 104 17.24 -28.47 0.84
N PRO A 105 17.34 -29.34 1.86
CA PRO A 105 18.41 -29.25 2.85
C PRO A 105 19.69 -29.86 2.27
N ARG A 106 20.46 -29.07 1.52
CA ARG A 106 21.86 -29.40 1.26
C ARG A 106 22.74 -28.85 2.38
N THR A 107 23.09 -29.70 3.35
CA THR A 107 24.42 -29.65 3.99
C THR A 107 24.76 -31.04 4.53
N ARG A 108 25.75 -31.68 3.89
CA ARG A 108 26.51 -32.81 4.47
C ARG A 108 27.33 -32.27 5.64
N TYR A 109 27.26 -32.92 6.79
CA TYR A 109 28.40 -33.00 7.70
C TYR A 109 28.90 -34.44 7.72
N VAL A 110 30.14 -34.61 7.31
CA VAL A 110 30.97 -35.79 7.58
C VAL A 110 31.42 -35.71 9.04
N GLN A 111 31.36 -36.82 9.77
CA GLN A 111 31.99 -37.00 11.07
C GLN A 111 33.02 -38.13 10.96
N ASP A 112 34.23 -37.83 11.42
CA ASP A 112 35.25 -38.78 11.88
C ASP A 112 34.71 -39.67 13.02
#